data_AF-A0A1V5LTT3-F1
#
_entry.id   AF-A0A1V5LTT3-F1
#
_cell.length_a   1.000
_cell.length_b   1.000
_cell.length_c   1.000
_cell.angle_alpha   90.00
_cell.angle_beta   90.00
_cell.angle_gamma   90.00
#
_symmetry.space_group_name_H-M   'P 1'
#
loop_
_entity.id
_entity.type
_entity.pdbx_description
1 polymer ?
#
loop_
_entity_poly.entity_id
_entity_poly.type
_entity_poly.pdbx_seq_one_letter_code
_entity_poly.pdbx_strand_id
1 'polypeptide(L)' 'MAQRTVLLPLQDEARPDEAPVGLERLASEETGVTDVSINPVSGIVRVQYDDARTTLETVRDLLARHGYPTGQPMANEDTA' A
#
# COMPACT_ATOMS: atom_id res chain seq x y z
N MET A 1 7.12 -18.42 -2.53
CA MET A 1 6.97 -16.95 -2.52
C MET A 1 5.62 -16.69 -1.90
N ALA A 2 5.57 -16.01 -0.76
CA ALA A 2 4.34 -15.79 0.00
C ALA A 2 3.89 -14.35 -0.25
N GLN A 3 3.18 -14.16 -1.36
CA GLN A 3 2.59 -12.86 -1.67
C GLN A 3 1.41 -12.64 -0.73
N ARG A 4 1.42 -11.52 -0.01
CA ARG A 4 0.29 -11.02 0.77
C ARG A 4 -0.32 -9.83 0.07
N THR A 5 -1.64 -9.77 0.09
CA THR A 5 -2.40 -8.60 -0.30
C THR A 5 -2.97 -7.97 0.95
N VAL A 6 -2.82 -6.65 1.08
CA VAL A 6 -3.37 -5.88 2.18
C VAL A 6 -4.19 -4.72 1.64
N LEU A 7 -5.28 -4.40 2.34
CA LEU A 7 -6.10 -3.24 2.09
C LEU A 7 -5.84 -2.22 3.19
N LEU A 8 -5.33 -1.07 2.78
CA LEU A 8 -4.92 0.01 3.64
C LEU A 8 -5.84 1.21 3.38
N PRO A 9 -6.64 1.63 4.36
CA PRO A 9 -7.47 2.81 4.20
C PRO A 9 -6.55 4.04 4.17
N LEU A 10 -6.76 4.91 3.18
CA LEU A 10 -6.15 6.23 3.15
C LEU A 10 -6.67 7.05 4.31
N GLN A 11 -5.77 7.77 4.97
CA GLN A 11 -6.18 8.76 5.96
C GLN A 11 -6.70 10.01 5.24
N ASP A 12 -7.53 10.80 5.92
CA ASP A 12 -8.17 12.02 5.38
C ASP A 12 -7.16 13.04 4.81
N GLU A 13 -5.93 13.01 5.34
CA GLU A 13 -4.80 13.84 4.88
C GLU A 13 -4.18 13.36 3.56
N ALA A 14 -4.56 12.19 3.05
CA ALA A 14 -4.09 11.71 1.76
C ALA A 14 -4.65 12.62 0.66
N ARG A 15 -3.76 13.15 -0.17
CA ARG A 15 -4.12 14.00 -1.32
C ARG A 15 -3.95 13.20 -2.61
N PRO A 16 -4.95 12.38 -3.02
CA PRO A 16 -4.88 11.61 -4.26
C PRO A 16 -5.02 12.47 -5.53
N ASP A 17 -5.26 13.78 -5.36
CA ASP A 17 -5.50 14.75 -6.46
C ASP A 17 -4.21 15.12 -7.21
N GLU A 18 -3.04 14.96 -6.58
CA GLU A 18 -1.77 14.95 -7.30
C GLU A 18 -1.61 13.56 -7.93
N ALA A 19 -1.69 13.53 -9.26
CA ALA A 19 -1.67 12.35 -10.11
C ALA A 19 -0.76 11.20 -9.62
N PRO A 20 -1.09 9.92 -9.91
CA PRO A 20 -0.45 8.71 -9.36
C PRO A 20 0.98 8.44 -9.89
N VAL A 21 1.81 9.48 -10.05
CA VAL A 21 3.17 9.43 -10.59
C VAL A 21 4.14 8.64 -9.67
N GLY A 22 3.70 8.22 -8.49
CA GLY A 22 4.52 7.53 -7.49
C GLY A 22 4.37 6.01 -7.41
N LEU A 23 3.30 5.40 -7.92
CA LEU A 23 2.98 3.99 -7.61
C LEU A 23 3.88 2.96 -8.31
N GLU A 24 4.16 3.17 -9.58
CA GLU A 24 5.11 2.33 -10.32
C GLU A 24 6.54 2.52 -9.78
N ARG A 25 6.83 3.72 -9.27
CA ARG A 25 8.09 4.04 -8.61
C ARG A 25 8.21 3.34 -7.25
N LEU A 26 7.15 3.35 -6.44
CA LEU A 26 7.01 2.63 -5.17
C LEU A 26 7.30 1.13 -5.34
N ALA A 27 6.67 0.50 -6.34
CA ALA A 27 6.88 -0.92 -6.65
C ALA A 27 8.30 -1.21 -7.19
N SER A 28 8.95 -0.23 -7.82
CA SER A 28 10.34 -0.35 -8.30
C SER A 28 11.38 -0.09 -7.21
N GLU A 29 11.07 0.78 -6.23
CA GLU A 29 11.97 1.13 -5.11
C GLU A 29 12.03 0.00 -4.08
N GLU A 30 10.90 -0.65 -3.77
CA GLU A 30 10.87 -1.78 -2.85
C GLU A 30 10.79 -3.12 -3.59
N THR A 31 11.89 -3.89 -3.53
CA THR A 31 12.01 -5.23 -4.14
C THR A 31 11.00 -6.26 -3.61
N GLY A 32 10.27 -5.93 -2.55
CA GLY A 32 9.20 -6.74 -1.99
C GLY A 32 7.80 -6.35 -2.45
N VAL A 33 7.58 -5.17 -3.04
CA VAL A 33 6.25 -4.74 -3.51
C VAL A 33 6.06 -5.18 -4.95
N THR A 34 4.99 -5.93 -5.21
CA THR A 34 4.71 -6.52 -6.54
C THR A 34 3.66 -5.72 -7.30
N ASP A 35 2.65 -5.22 -6.60
CA ASP A 35 1.57 -4.41 -7.18
C ASP A 35 1.04 -3.42 -6.15
N VAL A 36 0.65 -2.23 -6.60
CA VAL A 36 -0.06 -1.28 -5.77
C VAL A 36 -1.16 -0.61 -6.60
N SER A 37 -2.38 -0.65 -6.08
CA SER A 37 -3.57 -0.10 -6.71
C SER A 37 -4.31 0.81 -5.74
N ILE A 38 -4.56 2.06 -6.11
CA ILE A 38 -5.30 3.01 -5.27
C ILE A 38 -6.73 3.17 -5.81
N ASN A 39 -7.71 3.04 -4.93
CA ASN A 39 -9.10 3.39 -5.21
C ASN A 39 -9.44 4.73 -4.52
N PRO A 40 -9.40 5.86 -5.27
CA PRO A 40 -9.70 7.18 -4.72
C PRO A 40 -11.17 7.36 -4.35
N VAL A 41 -12.09 6.59 -4.95
CA VAL A 41 -13.52 6.66 -4.68
C VAL A 41 -13.85 6.11 -3.30
N SER A 42 -13.19 5.00 -2.92
CA SER A 42 -13.36 4.38 -1.60
C SER A 42 -12.30 4.83 -0.60
N GLY A 43 -11.26 5.56 -1.03
CA GLY A 43 -10.12 5.92 -0.18
C GLY A 43 -9.33 4.70 0.30
N ILE A 44 -9.17 3.66 -0.53
CA ILE A 44 -8.48 2.42 -0.13
C ILE A 44 -7.31 2.17 -1.07
N VAL A 45 -6.14 1.88 -0.50
CA VAL A 45 -4.96 1.38 -1.21
C VAL A 45 -4.89 -0.13 -1.05
N ARG A 46 -4.85 -0.83 -2.17
CA ARG A 46 -4.51 -2.24 -2.23
C ARG A 46 -3.01 -2.36 -2.52
N VAL A 47 -2.29 -3.05 -1.64
CA VAL A 47 -0.88 -3.37 -1.86
C VAL A 47 -0.70 -4.87 -1.91
N GLN A 48 0.03 -5.35 -2.89
CA GLN A 48 0.50 -6.71 -2.98
C GLN A 48 2.02 -6.73 -2.79
N TYR A 49 2.49 -7.45 -1.79
CA TYR A 49 3.91 -7.54 -1.45
C TYR A 49 4.30 -8.96 -1.03
N ASP A 50 5.56 -9.33 -1.21
CA ASP A 50 6.11 -10.59 -0.75
C ASP A 50 6.61 -10.44 0.69
N ASP A 51 5.95 -11.14 1.62
CA ASP A 51 6.22 -11.06 3.06
C ASP A 51 7.59 -11.64 3.44
N ALA A 52 8.20 -12.43 2.54
CA ALA A 52 9.58 -12.91 2.74
C ALA A 52 10.64 -11.86 2.32
N ARG A 53 10.24 -10.77 1.63
CA ARG A 53 11.15 -9.71 1.17
C ARG A 53 10.92 -8.36 1.83
N THR A 54 9.68 -8.04 2.21
CA THR A 54 9.33 -6.78 2.87
C THR A 54 8.22 -7.02 3.89
N THR A 55 8.02 -6.05 4.78
CA THR A 55 6.98 -6.11 5.81
C THR A 55 5.90 -5.08 5.56
N LEU A 56 4.71 -5.32 6.12
CA LEU A 56 3.62 -4.35 6.05
C LEU A 56 4.03 -2.97 6.58
N GLU A 57 4.81 -2.92 7.66
CA GLU A 57 5.27 -1.66 8.25
C GLU A 57 6.15 -0.88 7.27
N THR A 58 7.10 -1.56 6.60
CA THR A 58 7.92 -0.97 5.54
C THR A 58 7.06 -0.42 4.41
N VAL A 59 6.08 -1.20 3.94
CA VAL A 59 5.15 -0.79 2.88
C VAL A 59 4.35 0.45 3.28
N ARG A 60 3.89 0.53 4.52
CA ARG A 60 3.13 1.68 5.03
C ARG A 60 3.99 2.93 5.16
N ASP A 61 5.22 2.79 5.66
CA ASP A 61 6.19 3.89 5.75
C ASP A 61 6.52 4.43 4.35
N LEU A 62 6.72 3.53 3.39
CA LEU A 62 6.93 3.85 1.99
C LEU A 62 5.74 4.65 1.43
N LEU A 63 4.51 4.16 1.57
CA LEU A 63 3.31 4.88 1.13
C LEU A 63 3.20 6.28 1.76
N ALA A 64 3.49 6.41 3.05
CA ALA A 64 3.46 7.69 3.76
C ALA A 64 4.49 8.69 3.20
N ARG A 65 5.71 8.25 2.86
CA ARG A 65 6.74 9.11 2.22
C ARG A 65 6.31 9.64 0.85
N HIS A 66 5.47 8.89 0.15
CA HIS A 66 4.93 9.28 -1.15
C HIS A 66 3.61 10.05 -1.06
N GLY A 67 3.19 10.47 0.15
CA GLY A 67 1.99 11.29 0.34
C GLY A 67 0.69 10.48 0.46
N TYR A 68 0.80 9.17 0.67
CA TYR A 68 -0.33 8.27 0.93
C TYR A 68 -0.27 7.73 2.36
N PRO A 69 -0.50 8.57 3.40
CA PRO A 69 -0.57 8.09 4.77
C PRO A 69 -1.73 7.10 4.90
N THR A 70 -1.42 5.89 5.35
CA THR A 70 -2.40 4.81 5.49
C THR A 70 -2.64 4.44 6.94
N GLY A 71 -3.91 4.17 7.26
CA GLY A 71 -4.35 3.69 8.56
C GLY A 71 -3.92 2.24 8.82
N GLN A 72 -4.47 1.65 9.88
CA GLN A 72 -4.28 0.23 10.14
C GLN A 72 -4.80 -0.60 8.95
N PRO A 73 -4.12 -1.70 8.58
CA PRO A 73 -4.65 -2.62 7.58
C PRO A 73 -6.06 -3.05 7.99
N MET A 74 -7.01 -2.92 7.07
CA MET A 74 -8.29 -3.60 7.23
C MET A 74 -7.94 -5.08 7.25
N ALA A 75 -8.25 -5.74 8.37
CA ALA A 75 -7.76 -7.07 8.72
C ALA A 75 -7.69 -7.98 7.48
N ASN A 76 -6.54 -8.64 7.31
CA ASN A 76 -6.35 -9.69 6.33
C ASN A 76 -7.63 -10.55 6.29
N GLU A 77 -8.10 -10.95 5.11
CA GLU A 77 -9.13 -12.01 4.96
C GLU A 77 -8.65 -13.39 5.45
N ASP A 78 -7.81 -13.43 6.49
CA ASP A 78 -7.36 -14.60 7.21
C ASP A 78 -7.83 -14.44 8.66
N THR A 79 -9.16 -14.41 8.85
CA THR A 79 -9.77 -14.72 10.14
C THR A 79 -10.61 -15.98 9.94
N ALA A 80 -9.94 -17.10 10.25
CA ALA A 80 -10.46 -18.41 10.66
C ALA A 80 -11.18 -19.29 9.60
#